data_AF-A0A2V5V836-F1
#
_entry.id   AF-A0A2V5V836-F1
#
_cell.length_a   1.000
_cell.length_b   1.000
_cell.length_c   1.000
_cell.angle_alpha   90.00
_cell.angle_beta   90.00
_cell.angle_gamma   90.00
#
_symmetry.space_group_name_H-M   'P 1'
#
loop_
_entity.id
_entity.type
_entity.pdbx_description
1 polymer ?
#
loop_
_entity_poly.entity_id
_entity_poly.type
_entity_poly.pdbx_seq_one_letter_code
_entity_poly.pdbx_strand_id
1 'polypeptide(L)'
;TPTCTATPVITCAVVTPTPGGALFTRPLHCGAAASWPTPTPTITPIPEEFQPPDRNGLPLAWRPFEPRGNPAPTPPWPTILVIHGGGFWRGSPFPDAADETQNIIDVANDLADAGYYVLVVAYRLAPSGLIPGQTRQDDAHDPNHISGFAPYQEYDVEALVKAARRDPHVRGRKVGIIGGSAGATHAIWAALDTREDDPGVWPEWKPVYRPDAAVALSGVYDFSDRTPEDYLVWPEGGDPVETLRKDIENYALTNHPVVQHNLSPVHLLELNTFDADHVNPMQIYNTRHDNVPYHQIIDLQCALEAAQVSPERYTITTLTDEEHGICESHSFGFWDAVKGRVIKFFNQHVKQ
;
A
#
# COMPACT_ATOMS: atom_id res chain seq x y z
N THR A 1 27.12 14.29 -10.54
CA THR A 1 25.84 13.70 -10.96
C THR A 1 25.98 12.21 -10.76
N PRO A 2 25.36 11.58 -9.74
CA PRO A 2 25.26 10.14 -9.80
C PRO A 2 24.28 9.85 -10.94
N THR A 3 24.79 9.41 -12.06
CA THR A 3 23.98 8.78 -13.08
C THR A 3 23.65 7.40 -12.55
N CYS A 4 22.42 7.18 -12.09
CA CYS A 4 21.87 5.88 -11.71
C CYS A 4 21.74 5.00 -12.96
N THR A 5 22.88 4.61 -13.55
CA THR A 5 22.95 4.01 -14.90
C THR A 5 23.26 2.52 -14.86
N ALA A 6 23.24 1.89 -13.69
CA ALA A 6 23.33 0.45 -13.59
C ALA A 6 21.94 -0.12 -13.34
N THR A 7 21.35 -0.77 -14.34
CA THR A 7 20.36 -1.82 -14.11
C THR A 7 21.14 -2.99 -13.47
N PRO A 8 20.97 -3.28 -12.15
CA PRO A 8 21.61 -4.45 -11.59
C PRO A 8 21.00 -5.71 -12.24
N VAL A 9 21.85 -6.71 -12.47
CA VAL A 9 21.38 -8.05 -12.79
C VAL A 9 20.72 -8.58 -11.52
N ILE A 10 19.43 -8.89 -11.60
CA ILE A 10 18.72 -9.57 -10.52
C ILE A 10 19.37 -10.94 -10.36
N THR A 11 20.13 -11.11 -9.28
CA THR A 11 20.66 -12.41 -8.89
C THR A 11 20.06 -12.75 -7.54
N CYS A 12 19.25 -13.81 -7.49
CA CYS A 12 18.68 -14.36 -6.25
C CYS A 12 19.75 -15.04 -5.37
N ALA A 13 20.99 -14.53 -5.38
CA ALA A 13 22.13 -15.05 -4.67
C ALA A 13 22.53 -14.09 -3.54
N VAL A 14 22.53 -14.61 -2.32
CA VAL A 14 22.94 -13.92 -1.08
C VAL A 14 24.41 -13.49 -1.18
N VAL A 15 24.69 -12.18 -1.06
CA VAL A 15 26.06 -11.66 -0.94
C VAL A 15 26.16 -10.55 0.12
N THR A 16 27.16 -10.65 0.99
CA THR A 16 27.47 -9.74 2.11
C THR A 16 28.44 -8.61 1.67
N PRO A 17 28.29 -7.34 2.14
CA PRO A 17 29.01 -6.19 1.59
C PRO A 17 30.19 -5.65 2.43
N THR A 18 30.96 -4.68 1.88
CA THR A 18 32.07 -3.93 2.50
C THR A 18 32.06 -2.45 2.01
N PRO A 19 32.50 -1.42 2.77
CA PRO A 19 31.91 -0.07 2.69
C PRO A 19 32.81 1.12 2.21
N GLY A 20 32.17 2.26 1.91
CA GLY A 20 32.70 3.66 1.99
C GLY A 20 32.36 4.53 0.77
N GLY A 21 32.03 5.83 0.80
CA GLY A 21 31.78 6.86 1.84
C GLY A 21 31.66 8.28 1.21
N ALA A 22 31.00 9.22 1.95
CA ALA A 22 31.07 10.70 1.96
C ALA A 22 30.31 11.66 0.97
N LEU A 23 29.24 12.27 1.52
CA LEU A 23 28.76 13.69 1.61
C LEU A 23 29.12 14.79 0.57
N PHE A 24 28.14 15.63 0.17
CA PHE A 24 28.12 17.13 0.18
C PHE A 24 26.79 17.74 -0.43
N THR A 25 26.54 19.04 -0.25
CA THR A 25 25.22 19.72 0.01
C THR A 25 24.57 20.63 -1.08
N ARG A 26 23.21 20.63 -1.19
CA ARG A 26 22.16 21.72 -1.45
C ARG A 26 22.22 22.68 -2.70
N PRO A 27 21.15 23.45 -3.11
CA PRO A 27 19.67 23.42 -2.88
C PRO A 27 18.70 23.77 -4.09
N LEU A 28 17.39 23.50 -3.89
CA LEU A 28 16.08 24.12 -4.29
C LEU A 28 15.70 24.68 -5.70
N HIS A 29 14.71 24.00 -6.32
CA HIS A 29 13.29 24.37 -6.63
C HIS A 29 12.87 25.72 -7.28
N CYS A 30 11.98 25.59 -8.28
CA CYS A 30 11.01 26.61 -8.72
C CYS A 30 9.62 25.95 -8.94
N GLY A 31 8.58 26.73 -8.66
CA GLY A 31 7.23 26.27 -8.28
C GLY A 31 6.22 26.04 -9.41
N ALA A 32 5.03 25.60 -9.00
CA ALA A 32 3.86 25.45 -9.85
C ALA A 32 2.63 26.18 -9.27
N ALA A 33 1.78 26.65 -10.18
CA ALA A 33 0.66 27.55 -9.94
C ALA A 33 -0.60 26.84 -9.42
N ALA A 34 -1.38 27.54 -8.59
CA ALA A 34 -2.58 27.04 -7.92
C ALA A 34 -3.83 27.03 -8.81
N SER A 35 -4.57 25.91 -8.80
CA SER A 35 -5.96 25.81 -9.26
C SER A 35 -6.93 25.74 -8.07
N TRP A 36 -8.14 26.28 -8.23
CA TRP A 36 -9.16 26.40 -7.19
C TRP A 36 -9.70 25.03 -6.71
N PRO A 37 -9.96 24.84 -5.39
CA PRO A 37 -10.31 23.54 -4.85
C PRO A 37 -11.76 23.13 -5.16
N THR A 38 -11.94 21.92 -5.68
CA THR A 38 -13.23 21.21 -5.64
C THR A 38 -13.52 20.85 -4.18
N PRO A 39 -14.75 21.02 -3.65
CA PRO A 39 -15.06 20.64 -2.26
C PRO A 39 -14.77 19.15 -2.05
N THR A 40 -13.94 18.86 -1.05
CA THR A 40 -13.53 17.50 -0.69
C THR A 40 -14.75 16.69 -0.21
N PRO A 41 -15.00 15.47 -0.77
CA PRO A 41 -16.12 14.64 -0.36
C PRO A 41 -16.13 14.28 1.14
N THR A 42 -17.33 14.08 1.70
CA THR A 42 -17.51 13.74 3.12
C THR A 42 -17.14 12.29 3.41
N ILE A 43 -16.58 12.07 4.60
CA ILE A 43 -16.20 10.76 5.12
C ILE A 43 -17.45 9.97 5.49
N THR A 44 -17.50 8.69 5.13
CA THR A 44 -18.62 7.80 5.42
C THR A 44 -18.11 6.52 6.08
N PRO A 45 -18.65 6.13 7.26
CA PRO A 45 -18.41 4.80 7.83
C PRO A 45 -18.83 3.68 6.88
N ILE A 46 -18.08 2.58 6.84
CA ILE A 46 -18.52 1.38 6.12
C ILE A 46 -19.72 0.73 6.84
N PRO A 47 -20.53 -0.10 6.15
CA PRO A 47 -21.66 -0.76 6.77
C PRO A 47 -21.29 -1.55 8.04
N GLU A 48 -22.21 -1.52 8.99
CA GLU A 48 -22.09 -2.07 10.34
C GLU A 48 -21.58 -3.52 10.38
N GLU A 49 -22.02 -4.35 9.44
CA GLU A 49 -21.69 -5.77 9.34
C GLU A 49 -20.23 -6.04 8.90
N PHE A 50 -19.52 -5.04 8.37
CA PHE A 50 -18.10 -5.15 8.00
C PHE A 50 -17.17 -4.52 9.03
N GLN A 51 -17.71 -3.75 9.97
CA GLN A 51 -16.90 -3.13 11.00
C GLN A 51 -16.24 -4.18 11.90
N PRO A 52 -15.03 -3.90 12.44
CA PRO A 52 -14.40 -4.76 13.42
C PRO A 52 -15.32 -4.97 14.63
N PRO A 53 -15.26 -6.13 15.32
CA PRO A 53 -16.08 -6.37 16.50
C PRO A 53 -15.67 -5.49 17.70
N ASP A 54 -14.40 -5.10 17.74
CA ASP A 54 -13.71 -4.38 18.80
C ASP A 54 -13.58 -2.88 18.51
N ARG A 55 -14.65 -2.24 18.03
CA ARG A 55 -14.62 -0.91 17.36
C ARG A 55 -13.94 0.24 18.10
N ASN A 56 -13.63 0.12 19.39
CA ASN A 56 -12.78 1.04 20.16
C ASN A 56 -13.03 2.55 19.90
N GLY A 57 -14.27 2.91 19.58
CA GLY A 57 -14.71 4.28 19.31
C GLY A 57 -14.59 4.80 17.88
N LEU A 58 -13.98 4.08 16.92
CA LEU A 58 -13.90 4.51 15.52
C LEU A 58 -14.37 3.44 14.52
N PRO A 59 -15.41 3.72 13.72
CA PRO A 59 -15.72 2.88 12.58
C PRO A 59 -14.64 3.01 11.50
N LEU A 60 -14.30 1.90 10.86
CA LEU A 60 -13.67 1.91 9.53
C LEU A 60 -14.53 2.75 8.61
N ALA A 61 -13.88 3.57 7.79
CA ALA A 61 -14.55 4.57 6.97
C ALA A 61 -13.78 4.80 5.67
N TRP A 62 -14.47 5.39 4.71
CA TRP A 62 -13.87 5.82 3.45
C TRP A 62 -14.33 7.22 3.07
N ARG A 63 -13.57 7.84 2.18
CA ARG A 63 -14.00 9.01 1.42
C ARG A 63 -14.29 8.58 -0.02
N PRO A 64 -15.55 8.69 -0.48
CA PRO A 64 -15.92 8.34 -1.84
C PRO A 64 -15.67 9.49 -2.82
N PHE A 65 -15.18 9.15 -4.01
CA PHE A 65 -15.08 10.03 -5.16
C PHE A 65 -15.87 9.39 -6.31
N GLU A 66 -16.91 10.08 -6.76
CA GLU A 66 -17.75 9.59 -7.85
C GLU A 66 -17.05 9.76 -9.22
N PRO A 67 -17.26 8.82 -10.16
CA PRO A 67 -16.76 8.93 -11.51
C PRO A 67 -17.18 10.24 -12.18
N ARG A 68 -16.24 10.90 -12.87
CA ARG A 68 -16.50 12.12 -13.64
C ARG A 68 -16.54 11.81 -15.14
N GLY A 69 -17.40 12.49 -15.89
CA GLY A 69 -17.56 12.28 -17.32
C GLY A 69 -18.75 13.03 -17.92
N ASN A 70 -18.82 13.08 -19.25
CA ASN A 70 -19.96 13.65 -19.99
C ASN A 70 -20.43 12.69 -21.12
N PRO A 71 -21.62 12.07 -21.01
CA PRO A 71 -22.52 12.12 -19.85
C PRO A 71 -21.88 11.45 -18.61
N ALA A 72 -22.30 11.86 -17.42
CA ALA A 72 -21.82 11.26 -16.18
C ALA A 72 -22.16 9.76 -16.15
N PRO A 73 -21.19 8.87 -15.82
CA PRO A 73 -21.46 7.45 -15.72
C PRO A 73 -22.52 7.17 -14.65
N THR A 74 -23.43 6.22 -14.87
CA THR A 74 -24.40 5.77 -13.87
C THR A 74 -23.93 4.51 -13.17
N PRO A 75 -24.20 4.33 -11.86
CA PRO A 75 -23.81 3.12 -11.14
C PRO A 75 -24.57 1.89 -11.69
N PRO A 76 -24.04 0.67 -11.48
CA PRO A 76 -22.84 0.37 -10.68
C PRO A 76 -21.53 0.56 -11.46
N TRP A 77 -20.51 1.06 -10.77
CA TRP A 77 -19.21 1.42 -11.34
C TRP A 77 -18.12 0.41 -10.96
N PRO A 78 -17.08 0.24 -11.81
CA PRO A 78 -15.83 -0.36 -11.35
C PRO A 78 -15.24 0.52 -10.24
N THR A 79 -14.66 -0.12 -9.22
CA THR A 79 -14.23 0.58 -8.01
C THR A 79 -12.77 0.37 -7.73
N ILE A 80 -12.10 1.41 -7.25
CA ILE A 80 -10.71 1.34 -6.78
C ILE A 80 -10.64 1.79 -5.33
N LEU A 81 -10.08 0.96 -4.45
CA LEU A 81 -9.70 1.38 -3.11
C LEU A 81 -8.31 2.00 -3.15
N VAL A 82 -8.14 3.15 -2.51
CA VAL A 82 -6.85 3.84 -2.38
C VAL A 82 -6.43 3.82 -0.90
N ILE A 83 -5.30 3.18 -0.62
CA ILE A 83 -4.75 2.99 0.73
C ILE A 83 -3.56 3.91 0.94
N HIS A 84 -3.59 4.70 2.00
CA HIS A 84 -2.52 5.62 2.34
C HIS A 84 -1.27 4.88 2.87
N GLY A 85 -0.13 5.57 2.81
CA GLY A 85 1.12 5.15 3.45
C GLY A 85 1.25 5.63 4.88
N GLY A 86 2.47 5.55 5.43
CA GLY A 86 2.78 6.11 6.74
C GLY A 86 3.30 5.09 7.76
N GLY A 87 4.14 4.15 7.33
CA GLY A 87 4.84 3.24 8.25
C GLY A 87 3.92 2.45 9.19
N PHE A 88 2.67 2.20 8.80
CA PHE A 88 1.63 1.54 9.60
C PHE A 88 1.11 2.35 10.82
N TRP A 89 1.83 3.36 11.31
CA TRP A 89 1.46 4.12 12.51
C TRP A 89 1.05 5.57 12.24
N ARG A 90 1.02 6.02 10.98
CA ARG A 90 0.52 7.36 10.63
C ARG A 90 -0.16 7.35 9.27
N GLY A 91 -0.61 8.52 8.85
CA GLY A 91 -1.37 8.72 7.63
C GLY A 91 -2.86 8.78 7.92
N SER A 92 -3.62 9.29 6.96
CA SER A 92 -5.06 9.44 7.08
C SER A 92 -5.65 9.70 5.70
N PRO A 93 -6.83 9.13 5.38
CA PRO A 93 -7.63 9.59 4.26
C PRO A 93 -8.28 10.97 4.51
N PHE A 94 -8.17 11.53 5.72
CA PHE A 94 -8.85 12.73 6.18
C PHE A 94 -7.84 13.88 6.36
N PRO A 95 -7.81 14.88 5.44
CA PRO A 95 -6.82 15.93 5.44
C PRO A 95 -7.13 16.96 6.52
N ASP A 96 -6.25 17.00 7.51
CA ASP A 96 -5.91 18.25 8.19
C ASP A 96 -4.43 18.55 7.86
N ALA A 97 -4.16 18.89 6.59
CA ALA A 97 -2.96 19.57 6.09
C ALA A 97 -1.57 18.89 6.22
N ALA A 98 -1.36 17.70 5.63
CA ALA A 98 -0.01 17.16 5.37
C ALA A 98 0.17 16.80 3.88
N ASP A 99 1.37 17.04 3.34
CA ASP A 99 1.72 16.92 1.91
C ASP A 99 1.44 15.52 1.30
N GLU A 100 1.62 14.43 2.08
CA GLU A 100 1.30 13.07 1.62
C GLU A 100 -0.20 12.87 1.34
N THR A 101 -1.09 13.56 2.07
CA THR A 101 -2.53 13.45 1.85
C THR A 101 -2.95 14.08 0.53
N GLN A 102 -2.24 15.12 0.05
CA GLN A 102 -2.56 15.74 -1.23
C GLN A 102 -2.35 14.78 -2.40
N ASN A 103 -1.23 14.04 -2.42
CA ASN A 103 -0.94 13.08 -3.49
C ASN A 103 -2.01 11.98 -3.61
N ILE A 104 -2.58 11.54 -2.47
CA ILE A 104 -3.65 10.55 -2.43
C ILE A 104 -4.95 11.10 -3.04
N ILE A 105 -5.28 12.36 -2.75
CA ILE A 105 -6.44 13.03 -3.32
C ILE A 105 -6.27 13.22 -4.83
N ASP A 106 -5.05 13.50 -5.30
CA ASP A 106 -4.74 13.62 -6.72
C ASP A 106 -4.91 12.28 -7.44
N VAL A 107 -4.43 11.18 -6.84
CA VAL A 107 -4.67 9.81 -7.34
C VAL A 107 -6.18 9.51 -7.41
N ALA A 108 -6.93 9.86 -6.36
CA ALA A 108 -8.36 9.62 -6.33
C ALA A 108 -9.11 10.43 -7.40
N ASN A 109 -8.70 11.68 -7.63
CA ASN A 109 -9.22 12.53 -8.69
C ASN A 109 -8.92 11.97 -10.08
N ASP A 110 -7.67 11.59 -10.36
CA ASP A 110 -7.26 11.04 -11.65
C ASP A 110 -8.01 9.73 -11.98
N LEU A 111 -8.22 8.87 -10.97
CA LEU A 111 -8.98 7.64 -11.12
C LEU A 111 -10.49 7.91 -11.30
N ALA A 112 -11.05 8.89 -10.58
CA ALA A 112 -12.43 9.32 -10.78
C ALA A 112 -12.65 9.89 -12.20
N ASP A 113 -11.69 10.67 -12.71
CA ASP A 113 -11.69 11.16 -14.11
C ASP A 113 -11.54 10.03 -15.13
N ALA A 114 -10.85 8.94 -14.75
CA ALA A 114 -10.79 7.72 -15.55
C ALA A 114 -12.09 6.87 -15.47
N GLY A 115 -13.09 7.32 -14.71
CA GLY A 115 -14.42 6.71 -14.65
C GLY A 115 -14.57 5.62 -13.58
N TYR A 116 -13.73 5.62 -12.54
CA TYR A 116 -13.85 4.72 -11.39
C TYR A 116 -14.59 5.38 -10.24
N TYR A 117 -15.34 4.58 -9.49
CA TYR A 117 -15.74 4.97 -8.15
C TYR A 117 -14.56 4.74 -7.23
N VAL A 118 -14.05 5.78 -6.57
CA VAL A 118 -12.82 5.67 -5.79
C VAL A 118 -13.13 5.80 -4.32
N LEU A 119 -12.65 4.85 -3.52
CA LEU A 119 -12.80 4.82 -2.08
C LEU A 119 -11.43 5.01 -1.44
N VAL A 120 -11.16 6.20 -0.92
CA VAL A 120 -9.94 6.43 -0.12
C VAL A 120 -10.23 5.97 1.30
N VAL A 121 -9.52 4.95 1.77
CA VAL A 121 -9.92 4.19 2.98
C VAL A 121 -9.11 4.54 4.22
N ALA A 122 -9.71 4.38 5.40
CA ALA A 122 -9.07 4.42 6.71
C ALA A 122 -8.97 3.02 7.31
N TYR A 123 -7.77 2.61 7.70
CA TYR A 123 -7.49 1.41 8.50
C TYR A 123 -6.92 1.83 9.86
N ARG A 124 -7.04 1.00 10.90
CA ARG A 124 -6.51 1.33 12.24
C ARG A 124 -4.99 1.48 12.19
N LEU A 125 -4.43 2.40 12.96
CA LEU A 125 -2.98 2.60 12.99
C LEU A 125 -2.34 1.88 14.17
N ALA A 126 -1.10 1.43 13.96
CA ALA A 126 -0.23 0.95 15.03
C ALA A 126 0.14 2.12 15.97
N PRO A 127 0.42 1.87 17.25
CA PRO A 127 0.80 2.91 18.21
C PRO A 127 2.05 3.71 17.82
N SER A 128 2.23 4.94 18.28
CA SER A 128 1.23 5.80 18.92
C SER A 128 0.27 6.45 17.91
N GLY A 129 0.17 5.89 16.70
CA GLY A 129 -0.62 6.37 15.60
C GLY A 129 -2.10 6.46 15.87
N LEU A 130 -2.72 7.55 15.44
CA LEU A 130 -4.16 7.77 15.55
C LEU A 130 -4.70 8.44 14.30
N ILE A 131 -5.73 7.85 13.71
CA ILE A 131 -6.65 8.60 12.86
C ILE A 131 -7.48 9.51 13.77
N PRO A 132 -7.84 10.74 13.37
CA PRO A 132 -8.71 11.61 14.17
C PRO A 132 -9.92 10.85 14.74
N GLY A 133 -10.00 10.81 16.07
CA GLY A 133 -11.03 10.10 16.84
C GLY A 133 -10.63 8.71 17.35
N GLN A 134 -9.46 8.17 16.98
CA GLN A 134 -8.94 6.91 17.51
C GLN A 134 -8.49 7.15 18.95
N THR A 135 -8.84 6.24 19.86
CA THR A 135 -8.40 6.34 21.25
C THR A 135 -6.88 6.16 21.31
N ARG A 136 -6.17 7.12 21.94
CA ARG A 136 -4.71 7.08 22.13
C ARG A 136 -4.31 5.86 22.94
N GLN A 137 -3.33 5.12 22.44
CA GLN A 137 -2.70 4.01 23.16
C GLN A 137 -1.37 4.51 23.73
N ASP A 138 -1.39 5.04 24.94
CA ASP A 138 -0.19 5.33 25.73
C ASP A 138 0.17 4.17 26.67
N ASP A 139 -0.68 3.16 26.79
CA ASP A 139 -0.50 1.97 27.61
C ASP A 139 -0.51 0.67 26.79
N ALA A 140 0.69 0.19 26.45
CA ALA A 140 0.92 -1.15 25.90
C ALA A 140 0.52 -2.32 26.83
N HIS A 141 -0.36 -2.07 27.82
CA HIS A 141 -0.69 -2.94 28.95
C HIS A 141 -2.18 -3.26 29.09
N ASP A 142 -3.07 -2.84 28.17
CA ASP A 142 -4.42 -3.42 28.10
C ASP A 142 -4.42 -4.64 27.16
N PRO A 143 -4.38 -5.89 27.69
CA PRO A 143 -4.42 -7.10 26.88
C PRO A 143 -5.74 -7.31 26.15
N ASN A 144 -6.78 -6.50 26.42
CA ASN A 144 -8.06 -6.54 25.72
C ASN A 144 -8.16 -5.49 24.61
N HIS A 145 -7.13 -4.66 24.43
CA HIS A 145 -7.13 -3.56 23.48
C HIS A 145 -6.43 -3.96 22.19
N ILE A 146 -7.23 -4.33 21.19
CA ILE A 146 -6.77 -4.67 19.84
C ILE A 146 -6.43 -3.36 19.11
N SER A 147 -5.15 -3.08 18.97
CA SER A 147 -4.62 -1.95 18.21
C SER A 147 -4.48 -2.29 16.72
N GLY A 148 -4.13 -1.31 15.89
CA GLY A 148 -3.68 -1.55 14.51
C GLY A 148 -2.30 -2.23 14.42
N PHE A 149 -1.96 -3.20 15.28
CA PHE A 149 -0.82 -4.09 15.02
C PHE A 149 -1.15 -5.06 13.88
N ALA A 150 -0.14 -5.70 13.30
CA ALA A 150 -0.37 -6.84 12.42
C ALA A 150 -1.01 -8.02 13.21
N PRO A 151 -1.95 -8.79 12.65
CA PRO A 151 -2.52 -8.66 11.30
C PRO A 151 -3.82 -7.82 11.24
N TYR A 152 -4.11 -6.99 12.24
CA TYR A 152 -5.40 -6.30 12.35
C TYR A 152 -5.61 -5.21 11.28
N GLN A 153 -4.54 -4.59 10.79
CA GLN A 153 -4.66 -3.64 9.68
C GLN A 153 -4.98 -4.34 8.35
N GLU A 154 -4.40 -5.52 8.12
CA GLU A 154 -4.72 -6.35 6.97
C GLU A 154 -6.20 -6.74 6.99
N TYR A 155 -6.71 -7.13 8.16
CA TYR A 155 -8.13 -7.46 8.32
C TYR A 155 -9.05 -6.26 8.13
N ASP A 156 -8.63 -5.06 8.54
CA ASP A 156 -9.37 -3.83 8.24
C ASP A 156 -9.50 -3.62 6.73
N VAL A 157 -8.40 -3.82 5.98
CA VAL A 157 -8.36 -3.67 4.53
C VAL A 157 -9.20 -4.74 3.83
N GLU A 158 -9.16 -5.98 4.30
CA GLU A 158 -10.04 -7.06 3.83
C GLU A 158 -11.52 -6.73 4.05
N ALA A 159 -11.87 -6.21 5.24
CA ALA A 159 -13.21 -5.75 5.56
C ALA A 159 -13.65 -4.60 4.65
N LEU A 160 -12.77 -3.63 4.37
CA LEU A 160 -13.01 -2.53 3.44
C LEU A 160 -13.26 -3.02 2.00
N VAL A 161 -12.49 -4.00 1.52
CA VAL A 161 -12.70 -4.62 0.20
C VAL A 161 -14.07 -5.32 0.15
N LYS A 162 -14.40 -6.10 1.19
CA LYS A 162 -15.71 -6.77 1.28
C LYS A 162 -16.86 -5.77 1.32
N ALA A 163 -16.74 -4.70 2.11
CA ALA A 163 -17.72 -3.63 2.17
C ALA A 163 -17.91 -2.97 0.81
N ALA A 164 -16.83 -2.65 0.10
CA ALA A 164 -16.88 -2.06 -1.24
C ALA A 164 -17.61 -2.98 -2.24
N ARG A 165 -17.34 -4.29 -2.21
CA ARG A 165 -18.06 -5.26 -3.08
C ARG A 165 -19.57 -5.31 -2.83
N ARG A 166 -20.03 -4.90 -1.65
CA ARG A 166 -21.44 -4.89 -1.25
C ARG A 166 -22.10 -3.52 -1.37
N ASP A 167 -21.32 -2.47 -1.55
CA ASP A 167 -21.81 -1.11 -1.73
C ASP A 167 -22.74 -0.99 -2.96
N PRO A 168 -23.90 -0.29 -2.84
CA PRO A 168 -24.84 -0.12 -3.95
C PRO A 168 -24.26 0.52 -5.21
N HIS A 169 -23.22 1.34 -5.08
CA HIS A 169 -22.53 1.97 -6.21
C HIS A 169 -21.62 0.99 -6.97
N VAL A 170 -21.33 -0.18 -6.41
CA VAL A 170 -20.30 -1.12 -6.90
C VAL A 170 -20.89 -2.49 -7.21
N ARG A 171 -21.97 -2.89 -6.54
CA ARG A 171 -22.53 -4.23 -6.59
C ARG A 171 -22.61 -4.81 -8.01
N GLY A 172 -21.95 -5.95 -8.22
CA GLY A 172 -21.88 -6.63 -9.51
C GLY A 172 -20.75 -6.15 -10.43
N ARG A 173 -19.89 -5.25 -9.96
CA ARG A 173 -18.68 -4.79 -10.64
C ARG A 173 -17.44 -5.24 -9.89
N LYS A 174 -16.29 -5.12 -10.56
CA LYS A 174 -14.98 -5.49 -10.03
C LYS A 174 -14.42 -4.41 -9.10
N VAL A 175 -13.55 -4.85 -8.20
CA VAL A 175 -12.87 -4.00 -7.21
C VAL A 175 -11.37 -4.13 -7.41
N GLY A 176 -10.70 -3.05 -7.78
CA GLY A 176 -9.25 -2.93 -7.74
C GLY A 176 -8.77 -2.27 -6.45
N ILE A 177 -7.48 -2.37 -6.18
CA ILE A 177 -6.84 -1.75 -5.02
C ILE A 177 -5.52 -1.11 -5.43
N ILE A 178 -5.21 0.06 -4.88
CA ILE A 178 -3.92 0.71 -4.99
C ILE A 178 -3.47 1.20 -3.62
N GLY A 179 -2.21 0.98 -3.30
CA GLY A 179 -1.62 1.49 -2.07
C GLY A 179 -0.24 2.06 -2.30
N GLY A 180 0.17 2.96 -1.40
CA GLY A 180 1.50 3.53 -1.38
C GLY A 180 2.18 3.29 -0.03
N SER A 181 3.49 3.00 -0.01
CA SER A 181 4.23 2.70 1.23
C SER A 181 3.63 1.51 1.99
N ALA A 182 3.42 1.62 3.30
CA ALA A 182 2.61 0.69 4.10
C ALA A 182 1.26 0.32 3.46
N GLY A 183 0.59 1.24 2.77
CA GLY A 183 -0.65 0.91 2.04
C GLY A 183 -0.42 -0.01 0.84
N ALA A 184 0.76 0.05 0.21
CA ALA A 184 1.15 -0.85 -0.87
C ALA A 184 1.38 -2.27 -0.36
N THR A 185 1.93 -2.42 0.85
CA THR A 185 1.99 -3.69 1.59
C THR A 185 0.59 -4.27 1.77
N HIS A 186 -0.35 -3.48 2.27
CA HIS A 186 -1.75 -3.89 2.45
C HIS A 186 -2.45 -4.28 1.14
N ALA A 187 -2.19 -3.54 0.06
CA ALA A 187 -2.73 -3.85 -1.26
C ALA A 187 -2.24 -5.21 -1.79
N ILE A 188 -0.95 -5.53 -1.60
CA ILE A 188 -0.38 -6.81 -1.99
C ILE A 188 -0.84 -7.94 -1.07
N TRP A 189 -0.92 -7.71 0.24
CA TRP A 189 -1.50 -8.67 1.18
C TRP A 189 -2.91 -9.10 0.75
N ALA A 190 -3.82 -8.14 0.56
CA ALA A 190 -5.20 -8.42 0.16
C ALA A 190 -5.29 -9.13 -1.20
N ALA A 191 -4.33 -8.95 -2.10
CA ALA A 191 -4.27 -9.63 -3.39
C ALA A 191 -3.74 -11.07 -3.30
N LEU A 192 -2.86 -11.35 -2.33
CA LEU A 192 -2.20 -12.63 -2.14
C LEU A 192 -2.90 -13.53 -1.12
N ASP A 193 -3.64 -12.98 -0.15
CA ASP A 193 -4.22 -13.76 0.94
C ASP A 193 -5.32 -14.72 0.45
N THR A 194 -4.97 -16.00 0.35
CA THR A 194 -5.87 -17.10 -0.05
C THR A 194 -6.57 -17.77 1.14
N ARG A 195 -6.49 -17.21 2.35
CA ARG A 195 -7.21 -17.75 3.50
C ARG A 195 -8.70 -17.86 3.23
N GLU A 196 -9.26 -18.92 3.78
CA GLU A 196 -10.70 -19.12 3.89
C GLU A 196 -11.06 -19.20 5.37
N ASP A 197 -11.51 -18.09 5.91
CA ASP A 197 -11.92 -18.00 7.31
C ASP A 197 -13.22 -18.79 7.54
N ASP A 198 -13.35 -19.37 8.74
CA ASP A 198 -14.58 -20.01 9.19
C ASP A 198 -15.72 -18.99 9.29
N PRO A 199 -16.98 -19.39 8.99
CA PRO A 199 -18.13 -18.50 9.15
C PRO A 199 -18.22 -17.90 10.56
N GLY A 200 -18.38 -16.58 10.64
CA GLY A 200 -18.48 -15.85 11.92
C GLY A 200 -17.14 -15.42 12.53
N VAL A 201 -15.99 -15.79 11.95
CA VAL A 201 -14.70 -15.18 12.27
C VAL A 201 -14.58 -13.89 11.48
N TRP A 202 -14.37 -12.73 12.12
CA TRP A 202 -14.15 -11.46 11.41
C TRP A 202 -12.72 -11.41 10.83
N PRO A 203 -12.49 -10.89 9.61
CA PRO A 203 -13.46 -10.24 8.71
C PRO A 203 -14.26 -11.22 7.83
N GLU A 204 -14.14 -12.52 8.04
CA GLU A 204 -14.70 -13.64 7.25
C GLU A 204 -14.16 -13.57 5.82
N TRP A 205 -12.82 -13.56 5.72
CA TRP A 205 -12.10 -13.48 4.45
C TRP A 205 -12.17 -14.78 3.68
N LYS A 206 -12.23 -14.65 2.35
CA LYS A 206 -12.27 -15.77 1.40
C LYS A 206 -11.59 -15.34 0.09
N PRO A 207 -11.01 -16.27 -0.68
CA PRO A 207 -10.34 -15.94 -1.93
C PRO A 207 -11.21 -15.21 -2.96
N VAL A 208 -12.54 -15.43 -2.93
CA VAL A 208 -13.52 -14.76 -3.80
C VAL A 208 -13.68 -13.26 -3.51
N TYR A 209 -13.26 -12.80 -2.33
CA TYR A 209 -13.34 -11.39 -1.94
C TYR A 209 -12.09 -10.59 -2.33
N ARG A 210 -10.94 -11.25 -2.59
CA ARG A 210 -9.69 -10.61 -3.00
C ARG A 210 -9.90 -9.58 -4.11
N PRO A 211 -9.19 -8.44 -4.12
CA PRO A 211 -9.28 -7.46 -5.20
C PRO A 211 -9.01 -8.10 -6.57
N ASP A 212 -9.79 -7.71 -7.57
CA ASP A 212 -9.67 -8.20 -8.96
C ASP A 212 -8.34 -7.78 -9.62
N ALA A 213 -7.69 -6.73 -9.11
CA ALA A 213 -6.36 -6.29 -9.49
C ALA A 213 -5.74 -5.43 -8.38
N ALA A 214 -4.42 -5.48 -8.22
CA ALA A 214 -3.71 -4.68 -7.23
C ALA A 214 -2.57 -3.85 -7.84
N VAL A 215 -2.38 -2.65 -7.30
CA VAL A 215 -1.24 -1.79 -7.62
C VAL A 215 -0.53 -1.40 -6.33
N ALA A 216 0.79 -1.51 -6.33
CA ALA A 216 1.63 -1.23 -5.18
C ALA A 216 2.70 -0.21 -5.54
N LEU A 217 2.78 0.88 -4.79
CA LEU A 217 3.79 1.92 -4.96
C LEU A 217 4.71 1.90 -3.71
N SER A 218 5.92 1.38 -3.85
CA SER A 218 6.94 1.34 -2.79
C SER A 218 6.51 0.59 -1.52
N GLY A 219 6.07 -0.67 -1.65
CA GLY A 219 5.66 -1.48 -0.51
C GLY A 219 6.80 -2.18 0.22
N VAL A 220 6.54 -2.53 1.48
CA VAL A 220 7.38 -3.42 2.30
C VAL A 220 6.81 -4.83 2.20
N TYR A 221 7.63 -5.82 1.88
CA TYR A 221 7.18 -7.17 1.53
C TYR A 221 7.80 -8.27 2.38
N ASP A 222 9.01 -8.08 2.91
CA ASP A 222 9.62 -8.94 3.95
C ASP A 222 9.99 -8.09 5.16
N PHE A 223 9.21 -8.22 6.23
CA PHE A 223 9.39 -7.48 7.47
C PHE A 223 10.60 -7.95 8.27
N SER A 224 11.21 -9.08 7.91
CA SER A 224 12.40 -9.62 8.55
C SER A 224 13.70 -9.20 7.88
N ASP A 225 13.65 -8.67 6.65
CA ASP A 225 14.83 -8.27 5.90
C ASP A 225 15.53 -7.07 6.54
N ARG A 226 16.84 -7.23 6.74
CA ARG A 226 17.73 -6.24 7.36
C ARG A 226 18.94 -5.95 6.47
N THR A 227 18.85 -6.25 5.19
CA THR A 227 19.96 -6.13 4.25
C THR A 227 20.28 -4.66 4.02
N PRO A 228 21.47 -4.17 4.43
CA PRO A 228 21.84 -2.77 4.27
C PRO A 228 21.85 -2.35 2.80
N GLU A 229 21.42 -1.12 2.54
CA GLU A 229 21.49 -0.56 1.19
C GLU A 229 22.86 0.04 0.86
N ASP A 230 23.20 0.09 -0.42
CA ASP A 230 24.41 0.76 -0.92
C ASP A 230 24.26 2.29 -1.02
N TYR A 231 23.08 2.81 -0.65
CA TYR A 231 22.72 4.21 -0.64
C TYR A 231 22.20 4.67 0.73
N LEU A 232 22.23 5.99 0.95
CA LEU A 232 21.64 6.63 2.12
C LEU A 232 20.47 7.47 1.67
N VAL A 233 19.42 7.53 2.49
CA VAL A 233 18.24 8.34 2.19
C VAL A 233 18.39 9.73 2.80
N TRP A 234 18.13 10.75 1.98
CA TRP A 234 18.15 12.15 2.39
C TRP A 234 16.80 12.54 3.05
N PRO A 235 16.75 13.50 3.99
CA PRO A 235 17.84 14.32 4.56
C PRO A 235 18.59 13.68 5.73
N GLU A 236 18.15 12.52 6.20
CA GLU A 236 18.57 11.94 7.47
C GLU A 236 19.98 11.30 7.38
N GLY A 237 20.43 10.93 6.18
CA GLY A 237 21.78 10.38 5.95
C GLY A 237 21.99 9.01 6.58
N GLY A 238 20.89 8.31 6.88
CA GLY A 238 20.88 6.96 7.44
C GLY A 238 20.54 5.90 6.39
N ASP A 239 20.86 4.67 6.73
CA ASP A 239 20.39 3.48 6.01
C ASP A 239 18.85 3.40 6.16
N PRO A 240 18.08 3.33 5.04
CA PRO A 240 16.62 3.21 5.09
C PRO A 240 16.13 2.02 5.92
N VAL A 241 16.94 0.95 6.02
CA VAL A 241 16.62 -0.25 6.80
C VAL A 241 16.39 0.06 8.27
N GLU A 242 17.11 1.03 8.85
CA GLU A 242 16.97 1.34 10.29
C GLU A 242 15.64 2.01 10.63
N THR A 243 15.13 2.85 9.73
CA THR A 243 13.80 3.45 9.87
C THR A 243 12.73 2.39 9.67
N LEU A 244 12.85 1.58 8.60
CA LEU A 244 11.93 0.48 8.34
C LEU A 244 11.86 -0.49 9.53
N ARG A 245 13.00 -0.90 10.07
CA ARG A 245 13.07 -1.83 11.21
C ARG A 245 12.26 -1.33 12.40
N LYS A 246 12.34 -0.03 12.73
CA LYS A 246 11.59 0.54 13.86
C LYS A 246 10.09 0.56 13.62
N ASP A 247 9.68 0.92 12.40
CA ASP A 247 8.27 0.90 12.01
C ASP A 247 7.70 -0.52 12.08
N ILE A 248 8.46 -1.51 11.61
CA ILE A 248 8.08 -2.93 11.71
C ILE A 248 8.08 -3.45 13.14
N GLU A 249 9.06 -3.10 13.97
CA GLU A 249 9.11 -3.52 15.37
C GLU A 249 7.88 -3.05 16.14
N ASN A 250 7.47 -1.81 15.87
CA ASN A 250 6.24 -1.23 16.40
C ASN A 250 5.00 -1.93 15.83
N TYR A 251 4.96 -2.14 14.51
CA TYR A 251 3.81 -2.73 13.82
C TYR A 251 3.54 -4.19 14.21
N ALA A 252 4.59 -5.00 14.29
CA ALA A 252 4.53 -6.41 14.62
C ALA A 252 4.54 -6.70 16.12
N LEU A 253 4.70 -5.66 16.96
CA LEU A 253 4.85 -5.76 18.41
C LEU A 253 5.98 -6.72 18.84
N THR A 254 7.03 -6.80 18.03
CA THR A 254 8.14 -7.73 18.26
C THR A 254 9.35 -7.31 17.43
N ASN A 255 10.55 -7.63 17.92
CA ASN A 255 11.80 -7.51 17.18
C ASN A 255 12.33 -8.86 16.68
N HIS A 256 11.55 -9.93 16.81
CA HIS A 256 11.99 -11.27 16.43
C HIS A 256 11.78 -11.50 14.92
N PRO A 257 12.84 -11.67 14.10
CA PRO A 257 12.73 -11.69 12.64
C PRO A 257 11.79 -12.77 12.10
N VAL A 258 11.81 -13.98 12.70
CA VAL A 258 10.90 -15.06 12.29
C VAL A 258 9.42 -14.68 12.48
N VAL A 259 9.09 -13.96 13.55
CA VAL A 259 7.70 -13.55 13.80
C VAL A 259 7.30 -12.44 12.82
N GLN A 260 8.21 -11.51 12.54
CA GLN A 260 8.00 -10.44 11.56
C GLN A 260 7.82 -11.02 10.15
N HIS A 261 8.66 -11.99 9.75
CA HIS A 261 8.53 -12.69 8.49
C HIS A 261 7.14 -13.33 8.34
N ASN A 262 6.66 -14.04 9.36
CA ASN A 262 5.32 -14.66 9.34
C ASN A 262 4.16 -13.66 9.20
N LEU A 263 4.40 -12.37 9.46
CA LEU A 263 3.43 -11.29 9.29
C LEU A 263 3.61 -10.55 7.94
N SER A 264 4.54 -10.99 7.10
CA SER A 264 4.92 -10.30 5.86
C SER A 264 4.15 -10.82 4.64
N PRO A 265 3.92 -10.00 3.60
CA PRO A 265 3.34 -10.47 2.35
C PRO A 265 4.08 -11.64 1.69
N VAL A 266 5.41 -11.70 1.77
CA VAL A 266 6.18 -12.83 1.19
C VAL A 266 5.82 -14.17 1.85
N HIS A 267 5.46 -14.18 3.13
CA HIS A 267 5.11 -15.41 3.83
C HIS A 267 3.83 -16.05 3.30
N LEU A 268 2.88 -15.25 2.80
CA LEU A 268 1.66 -15.78 2.16
C LEU A 268 1.97 -16.69 0.98
N LEU A 269 3.08 -16.43 0.27
CA LEU A 269 3.54 -17.20 -0.89
C LEU A 269 4.17 -18.53 -0.49
N GLU A 270 4.58 -18.68 0.77
CA GLU A 270 5.22 -19.88 1.32
C GLU A 270 4.22 -20.86 1.93
N LEU A 271 3.00 -20.42 2.17
CA LEU A 271 1.95 -21.26 2.75
C LEU A 271 1.62 -22.42 1.81
N ASN A 272 1.44 -23.61 2.37
CA ASN A 272 1.00 -24.78 1.61
C ASN A 272 -0.42 -24.64 1.03
N THR A 273 -1.18 -23.65 1.49
CA THR A 273 -2.51 -23.26 0.99
C THR A 273 -2.45 -22.18 -0.08
N PHE A 274 -1.25 -21.70 -0.46
CA PHE A 274 -1.11 -20.72 -1.51
C PHE A 274 -1.44 -21.33 -2.88
N ASP A 275 -2.20 -20.58 -3.68
CA ASP A 275 -2.66 -21.02 -5.00
C ASP A 275 -2.08 -20.10 -6.08
N ALA A 276 -0.94 -20.52 -6.62
CA ALA A 276 -0.18 -19.77 -7.62
C ALA A 276 -0.94 -19.59 -8.96
N ASP A 277 -1.85 -20.50 -9.29
CA ASP A 277 -2.61 -20.48 -10.55
C ASP A 277 -3.70 -19.40 -10.54
N HIS A 278 -4.18 -19.03 -9.34
CA HIS A 278 -5.28 -18.11 -9.12
C HIS A 278 -4.85 -16.78 -8.50
N VAL A 279 -3.60 -16.35 -8.69
CA VAL A 279 -3.18 -15.00 -8.32
C VAL A 279 -3.86 -13.96 -9.22
N ASN A 280 -4.46 -12.94 -8.60
CA ASN A 280 -5.06 -11.84 -9.35
C ASN A 280 -3.95 -10.91 -9.89
N PRO A 281 -4.15 -10.26 -11.04
CA PRO A 281 -3.14 -9.39 -11.65
C PRO A 281 -2.61 -8.31 -10.70
N MET A 282 -1.29 -8.08 -10.70
CA MET A 282 -0.63 -7.05 -9.90
C MET A 282 0.33 -6.18 -10.73
N GLN A 283 0.39 -4.88 -10.44
CA GLN A 283 1.51 -4.02 -10.85
C GLN A 283 2.20 -3.42 -9.65
N ILE A 284 3.51 -3.62 -9.56
CA ILE A 284 4.32 -3.19 -8.43
C ILE A 284 5.38 -2.23 -8.96
N TYR A 285 5.48 -1.08 -8.32
CA TYR A 285 6.41 -0.01 -8.67
C TYR A 285 7.27 0.34 -7.46
N ASN A 286 8.53 0.66 -7.71
CA ASN A 286 9.42 1.22 -6.71
C ASN A 286 10.43 2.17 -7.38
N THR A 287 11.17 2.91 -6.58
CA THR A 287 12.36 3.64 -7.04
C THR A 287 13.61 3.04 -6.37
N ARG A 288 14.80 3.29 -6.93
CA ARG A 288 16.03 2.68 -6.41
C ARG A 288 16.51 3.30 -5.10
N HIS A 289 16.37 4.62 -4.93
CA HIS A 289 16.83 5.33 -3.74
C HIS A 289 15.66 5.74 -2.83
N ASP A 290 14.70 4.83 -2.73
CA ASP A 290 13.50 5.00 -1.90
C ASP A 290 13.83 4.85 -0.40
N ASN A 291 13.00 5.43 0.46
CA ASN A 291 13.02 5.22 1.91
C ASN A 291 12.58 3.80 2.32
N VAL A 292 11.90 3.09 1.42
CA VAL A 292 11.72 1.64 1.50
C VAL A 292 12.92 1.00 0.82
N PRO A 293 13.72 0.16 1.53
CA PRO A 293 14.89 -0.49 0.96
C PRO A 293 14.56 -1.22 -0.36
N TYR A 294 15.44 -1.06 -1.35
CA TYR A 294 15.33 -1.74 -2.64
C TYR A 294 15.27 -3.27 -2.50
N HIS A 295 15.90 -3.84 -1.48
CA HIS A 295 15.82 -5.28 -1.21
C HIS A 295 14.39 -5.78 -1.01
N GLN A 296 13.45 -4.94 -0.53
CA GLN A 296 12.05 -5.35 -0.39
C GLN A 296 11.42 -5.80 -1.72
N ILE A 297 11.70 -5.09 -2.82
CA ILE A 297 11.16 -5.51 -4.13
C ILE A 297 11.84 -6.78 -4.65
N ILE A 298 13.13 -6.96 -4.33
CA ILE A 298 13.88 -8.17 -4.67
C ILE A 298 13.28 -9.36 -3.91
N ASP A 299 13.00 -9.21 -2.62
CA ASP A 299 12.42 -10.27 -1.78
C ASP A 299 11.05 -10.70 -2.31
N LEU A 300 10.18 -9.75 -2.64
CA LEU A 300 8.88 -10.07 -3.25
C LEU A 300 9.04 -10.78 -4.59
N GLN A 301 9.94 -10.32 -5.46
CA GLN A 301 10.17 -10.99 -6.74
C GLN A 301 10.66 -12.42 -6.54
N CYS A 302 11.63 -12.63 -5.65
CA CYS A 302 12.16 -13.95 -5.36
C CYS A 302 11.08 -14.88 -4.79
N ALA A 303 10.23 -14.37 -3.90
CA ALA A 303 9.14 -15.15 -3.32
C ALA A 303 8.07 -15.52 -4.38
N LEU A 304 7.73 -14.60 -5.29
CA LEU A 304 6.79 -14.88 -6.39
C LEU A 304 7.34 -15.95 -7.35
N GLU A 305 8.64 -15.87 -7.70
CA GLU A 305 9.32 -16.85 -8.54
C GLU A 305 9.41 -18.22 -7.84
N ALA A 306 9.73 -18.24 -6.54
CA ALA A 306 9.82 -19.46 -5.74
C ALA A 306 8.45 -20.16 -5.59
N ALA A 307 7.38 -19.37 -5.42
CA ALA A 307 6.00 -19.86 -5.40
C ALA A 307 5.45 -20.19 -6.79
N GLN A 308 6.26 -20.04 -7.86
CA GLN A 308 5.88 -20.35 -9.24
C GLN A 308 4.68 -19.55 -9.74
N VAL A 309 4.49 -18.32 -9.25
CA VAL A 309 3.46 -17.43 -9.77
C VAL A 309 3.79 -17.10 -11.23
N SER A 310 2.81 -17.27 -12.12
CA SER A 310 3.01 -16.98 -13.54
C SER A 310 3.46 -15.53 -13.75
N PRO A 311 4.52 -15.28 -14.55
CA PRO A 311 4.97 -13.92 -14.88
C PRO A 311 3.93 -13.04 -15.59
N GLU A 312 2.85 -13.63 -16.11
CA GLU A 312 1.73 -12.87 -16.69
C GLU A 312 0.80 -12.27 -15.62
N ARG A 313 0.92 -12.72 -14.37
CA ARG A 313 0.10 -12.28 -13.23
C ARG A 313 0.67 -11.07 -12.50
N TYR A 314 1.93 -10.74 -12.70
CA TYR A 314 2.53 -9.58 -12.04
C TYR A 314 3.54 -8.86 -12.94
N THR A 315 3.64 -7.56 -12.77
CA THR A 315 4.75 -6.77 -13.33
C THR A 315 5.42 -6.00 -12.22
N ILE A 316 6.75 -6.09 -12.12
CA ILE A 316 7.56 -5.27 -11.24
C ILE A 316 8.30 -4.25 -12.09
N THR A 317 8.25 -2.98 -11.72
CA THR A 317 8.92 -1.88 -12.43
C THR A 317 9.62 -0.97 -11.45
N THR A 318 10.96 -0.98 -11.49
CA THR A 318 11.77 0.04 -10.83
C THR A 318 11.89 1.24 -11.76
N LEU A 319 11.38 2.38 -11.32
CA LEU A 319 11.47 3.63 -12.09
C LEU A 319 12.89 4.19 -12.04
N THR A 320 13.33 4.74 -13.17
CA THR A 320 14.63 5.41 -13.30
C THR A 320 14.50 6.92 -13.24
N ASP A 321 15.59 7.62 -12.91
CA ASP A 321 15.62 9.08 -12.82
C ASP A 321 15.08 9.80 -14.08
N GLU A 322 15.25 9.22 -15.27
CA GLU A 322 14.73 9.77 -16.52
C GLU A 322 13.20 9.74 -16.59
N GLU A 323 12.56 8.80 -15.89
CA GLU A 323 11.10 8.60 -15.93
C GLU A 323 10.34 9.45 -14.90
N HIS A 324 10.96 9.83 -13.78
CA HIS A 324 10.28 10.58 -12.71
C HIS A 324 11.05 11.80 -12.15
N GLY A 325 12.28 12.06 -12.61
CA GLY A 325 13.02 13.31 -12.34
C GLY A 325 13.50 13.55 -10.90
N ILE A 326 13.19 12.65 -9.95
CA ILE A 326 13.54 12.78 -8.52
C ILE A 326 13.99 11.43 -7.98
N CYS A 327 15.29 11.24 -7.76
CA CYS A 327 15.89 9.95 -7.34
C CYS A 327 15.24 9.29 -6.10
N GLU A 328 14.65 10.07 -5.21
CA GLU A 328 14.14 9.64 -3.89
C GLU A 328 12.61 9.67 -3.80
N SER A 329 11.92 9.64 -4.95
CA SER A 329 10.46 9.66 -4.93
C SER A 329 9.91 8.38 -4.31
N HIS A 330 8.97 8.52 -3.38
CA HIS A 330 8.38 7.44 -2.61
C HIS A 330 6.87 7.39 -2.81
N SER A 331 6.30 6.19 -2.91
CA SER A 331 4.85 5.97 -2.83
C SER A 331 4.10 6.83 -3.87
N PHE A 332 3.05 7.56 -3.48
CA PHE A 332 2.29 8.43 -4.36
C PHE A 332 3.09 9.64 -4.87
N GLY A 333 4.30 9.90 -4.36
CA GLY A 333 5.17 10.98 -4.82
C GLY A 333 5.61 10.84 -6.29
N PHE A 334 5.57 9.63 -6.86
CA PHE A 334 5.84 9.39 -8.29
C PHE A 334 4.57 9.03 -9.08
N TRP A 335 3.38 9.33 -8.56
CA TRP A 335 2.12 9.01 -9.22
C TRP A 335 2.07 9.47 -10.69
N ASP A 336 2.50 10.70 -10.97
CA ASP A 336 2.49 11.26 -12.33
C ASP A 336 3.28 10.44 -13.35
N ALA A 337 4.36 9.78 -12.92
CA ALA A 337 5.19 8.94 -13.79
C ALA A 337 4.49 7.61 -14.15
N VAL A 338 3.64 7.09 -13.27
CA VAL A 338 3.01 5.77 -13.43
C VAL A 338 1.53 5.81 -13.78
N LYS A 339 0.83 6.94 -13.57
CA LYS A 339 -0.63 7.03 -13.67
C LYS A 339 -1.21 6.49 -14.97
N GLY A 340 -0.57 6.78 -16.11
CA GLY A 340 -1.02 6.29 -17.41
C GLY A 340 -0.95 4.76 -17.53
N ARG A 341 0.09 4.14 -16.97
CA ARG A 341 0.26 2.68 -16.94
C ARG A 341 -0.74 2.04 -15.99
N VAL A 342 -0.92 2.63 -14.80
CA VAL A 342 -1.87 2.17 -13.78
C VAL A 342 -3.31 2.25 -14.26
N ILE A 343 -3.74 3.38 -14.84
CA ILE A 343 -5.10 3.54 -15.38
C ILE A 343 -5.34 2.53 -16.50
N LYS A 344 -4.35 2.31 -17.38
CA LYS A 344 -4.45 1.29 -18.43
C LYS A 344 -4.61 -0.12 -17.85
N PHE A 345 -3.85 -0.45 -16.82
CA PHE A 345 -3.93 -1.72 -16.13
C PHE A 345 -5.31 -1.95 -15.48
N PHE A 346 -5.81 -0.97 -14.72
CA PHE A 346 -7.16 -1.07 -14.17
C PHE A 346 -8.24 -1.13 -15.26
N ASN A 347 -8.06 -0.44 -16.40
CA ASN A 347 -9.00 -0.55 -17.52
C ASN A 347 -9.04 -1.98 -18.07
N GLN A 348 -7.90 -2.67 -18.07
CA GLN A 348 -7.80 -4.06 -18.51
C GLN A 348 -8.37 -5.05 -17.51
N HIS A 349 -8.23 -4.84 -16.21
CA HIS A 349 -8.57 -5.87 -15.22
C HIS A 349 -9.82 -5.59 -14.38
N VAL A 350 -10.16 -4.32 -14.16
CA VAL A 350 -11.26 -3.88 -13.27
C VAL A 350 -12.44 -3.31 -14.07
N LYS A 351 -12.20 -2.52 -15.12
CA LYS A 351 -13.28 -1.82 -15.85
C LYS A 351 -14.17 -2.72 -16.72
N GLN A 352 -13.74 -3.96 -16.98
CA GLN A 352 -14.40 -4.91 -17.88
C GLN A 352 -15.89 -5.16 -17.57
#